data_AF-A0A1I3VK88-F1
#
_entry.id   AF-A0A1I3VK88-F1
#
_cell.length_a   1.000
_cell.length_b   1.000
_cell.length_c   1.000
_cell.angle_alpha   90.00
_cell.angle_beta   90.00
_cell.angle_gamma   90.00
#
_symmetry.space_group_name_H-M   'P 1'
#
loop_
_entity.id
_entity.type
_entity.pdbx_description
1 polymer ?
#
loop_
_entity_poly.entity_id
_entity_poly.type
_entity_poly.pdbx_seq_one_letter_code
_entity_poly.pdbx_strand_id
1 'polypeptide(L)'
;MFTLAEHALRFHKWSRKDKSAKCDALFTGNPEDFVIGALFEIPRDEKGPLDKAEGLGFGYDEKWVTVTDTLGNSLDAFTYCATSTDPSLLPHSWYLNHVIVGAKETGVPADYLDAISATRSQEDPDRKRDARERAIYD
;
A
#
# COMPACT_ATOMS: atom_id res chain seq x y z
N MET A 1 10.27 11.07 0.11
CA MET A 1 10.22 9.65 0.53
C MET A 1 10.30 9.60 2.04
N PHE A 2 9.49 8.75 2.66
CA PHE A 2 9.39 8.59 4.11
C PHE A 2 9.47 7.11 4.50
N THR A 3 9.97 6.86 5.69
CA THR A 3 10.12 5.51 6.26
C THR A 3 9.25 5.37 7.50
N LEU A 4 8.52 4.26 7.57
CA LEU A 4 7.78 3.80 8.73
C LEU A 4 8.51 2.59 9.34
N ALA A 5 9.15 2.78 10.49
CA ALA A 5 9.89 1.73 11.18
C ALA A 5 8.97 0.71 11.86
N GLU A 6 9.48 -0.49 12.13
CA GLU A 6 8.77 -1.62 12.77
C GLU A 6 7.54 -2.13 12.01
N HIS A 7 7.47 -1.82 10.72
CA HIS A 7 6.40 -2.28 9.84
C HIS A 7 6.97 -2.97 8.63
N ALA A 8 6.24 -3.95 8.11
CA ALA A 8 6.64 -4.67 6.91
C ALA A 8 5.52 -4.62 5.86
N LEU A 9 5.90 -4.35 4.61
CA LEU A 9 4.96 -4.35 3.49
C LEU A 9 4.50 -5.79 3.22
N ARG A 10 3.18 -6.00 3.23
CA ARG A 10 2.55 -7.31 2.99
C ARG A 10 1.44 -7.18 1.95
N PHE A 11 1.30 -8.21 1.11
CA PHE A 11 0.22 -8.32 0.13
C PHE A 11 -0.76 -9.39 0.58
N HIS A 12 -1.49 -9.11 1.66
CA HIS A 12 -2.41 -10.06 2.29
C HIS A 12 -3.76 -9.46 2.66
N LYS A 13 -3.96 -8.15 2.44
CA LYS A 13 -5.22 -7.51 2.79
C LYS A 13 -6.30 -8.01 1.84
N TRP A 14 -7.34 -8.62 2.37
CA TRP A 14 -8.41 -9.14 1.54
C TRP A 14 -9.29 -8.01 1.01
N SER A 15 -9.41 -7.91 -0.32
CA SER A 15 -10.31 -6.97 -0.97
C SER A 15 -11.69 -7.60 -1.17
N ARG A 16 -12.73 -7.03 -0.56
CA ARG A 16 -14.11 -7.47 -0.78
C ARG A 16 -14.64 -7.16 -2.19
N LYS A 17 -14.02 -6.19 -2.88
CA LYS A 17 -14.45 -5.69 -4.19
C LYS A 17 -14.05 -6.65 -5.33
N ASP A 18 -12.80 -7.10 -5.30
CA ASP A 18 -12.21 -7.91 -6.38
C ASP A 18 -11.72 -9.30 -5.91
N LYS A 19 -11.79 -9.57 -4.60
CA LYS A 19 -11.37 -10.82 -3.94
C LYS A 19 -9.86 -11.11 -4.05
N SER A 20 -9.04 -10.12 -4.40
CA SER A 20 -7.58 -10.23 -4.42
C SER A 20 -6.95 -9.77 -3.10
N ALA A 21 -5.63 -9.97 -2.98
CA ALA A 21 -4.84 -9.29 -1.96
C ALA A 21 -4.53 -7.83 -2.35
N LYS A 22 -4.35 -6.97 -1.34
CA LYS A 22 -3.87 -5.59 -1.41
C LYS A 22 -2.76 -5.35 -0.38
N CYS A 23 -2.07 -4.22 -0.47
CA CYS A 23 -1.00 -3.85 0.44
C CYS A 23 -1.50 -3.61 1.87
N ASP A 24 -0.62 -3.91 2.82
CA ASP A 24 -0.75 -3.59 4.23
C ASP A 24 0.63 -3.23 4.79
N ALA A 25 0.69 -2.17 5.59
CA ALA A 25 1.86 -1.86 6.41
C ALA A 25 1.67 -2.58 7.76
N LEU A 26 2.01 -3.87 7.79
CA LEU A 26 1.81 -4.70 8.97
C LEU A 26 2.81 -4.29 10.06
N PHE A 27 2.33 -3.91 11.24
CA PHE A 27 3.20 -3.71 12.39
C PHE A 27 3.79 -5.04 12.86
N THR A 28 5.12 -5.15 12.84
CA THR A 28 5.85 -6.36 13.26
C THR A 28 6.52 -6.19 14.62
N GLY A 29 6.75 -4.94 15.05
CA GLY A 29 7.51 -4.63 16.28
C GLY A 29 9.01 -4.94 16.17
N ASN A 30 9.50 -5.32 14.98
CA ASN A 30 10.90 -5.59 14.73
C ASN A 30 11.59 -4.29 14.27
N PRO A 31 12.58 -3.75 15.01
CA PRO A 31 13.26 -2.50 14.65
C PRO A 31 13.95 -2.50 13.27
N GLU A 32 14.27 -3.68 12.75
CA GLU A 32 14.92 -3.85 11.44
C GLU A 32 13.91 -3.84 10.28
N ASP A 33 12.62 -4.00 10.56
CA ASP A 33 11.58 -3.93 9.54
C ASP A 33 11.18 -2.48 9.26
N PHE A 34 10.99 -2.14 8.00
CA PHE A 34 10.47 -0.83 7.62
C PHE A 34 9.63 -0.87 6.33
N VAL A 35 8.73 0.12 6.22
CA VAL A 35 8.00 0.41 4.99
C VAL A 35 8.46 1.77 4.45
N ILE A 36 8.81 1.81 3.16
CA ILE A 36 9.13 3.05 2.46
C ILE A 36 7.90 3.48 1.66
N GLY A 37 7.51 4.75 1.78
CA GLY A 37 6.38 5.30 1.06
C GLY A 37 6.49 6.80 0.79
N ALA A 38 5.38 7.35 0.31
CA ALA A 38 5.17 8.77 0.11
C ALA A 38 4.23 9.32 1.20
N LEU A 39 4.53 10.54 1.65
CA LEU A 39 3.66 11.30 2.55
C LEU A 39 2.94 12.36 1.72
N PHE A 40 1.62 12.42 1.83
CA PHE A 40 0.79 13.39 1.14
C PHE A 40 0.13 14.31 2.14
N GLU A 41 0.05 15.59 1.80
CA GLU A 41 -0.84 16.53 2.48
C GLU A 41 -2.16 16.56 1.72
N ILE A 42 -3.25 16.26 2.41
CA ILE A 42 -4.60 16.30 1.85
C ILE A 42 -5.46 17.32 2.60
N PRO A 43 -6.33 18.07 1.89
CA PRO A 43 -7.36 18.87 2.52
C PRO A 43 -8.27 18.03 3.44
N ARG A 44 -8.68 18.59 4.58
CA ARG A 44 -9.51 17.86 5.57
C ARG A 44 -10.84 17.37 5.00
N ASP A 45 -11.40 18.09 4.04
CA ASP A 45 -12.62 17.75 3.32
C ASP A 45 -12.45 16.60 2.33
N GLU A 46 -11.21 16.30 1.89
CA GLU A 46 -10.89 15.14 1.06
C GLU A 46 -10.70 13.85 1.88
N LYS A 47 -10.56 13.96 3.22
CA LYS A 47 -10.47 12.80 4.11
C LYS A 47 -11.72 11.91 4.04
N GLY A 48 -12.91 12.49 4.02
CA GLY A 48 -14.16 11.72 3.97
C GLY A 48 -14.29 10.86 2.69
N PRO A 49 -14.04 11.41 1.50
CA PRO A 49 -13.89 10.63 0.27
C PRO A 49 -12.81 9.55 0.34
N LEU A 50 -11.64 9.84 0.92
CA LEU A 50 -10.55 8.86 1.09
C LEU A 50 -10.95 7.70 2.01
N ASP A 51 -11.56 8.00 3.15
CA ASP A 51 -12.08 7.01 4.10
C ASP A 51 -13.07 6.04 3.41
N LYS A 52 -13.92 6.56 2.51
CA LYS A 52 -14.86 5.74 1.73
C LYS A 52 -14.17 4.89 0.67
N ALA A 53 -13.14 5.42 0.01
CA ALA A 53 -12.39 4.72 -1.02
C ALA A 53 -11.58 3.55 -0.43
N GLU A 54 -10.95 3.77 0.72
CA GLU A 54 -10.18 2.76 1.45
C GLU A 54 -11.09 1.74 2.17
N GLY A 55 -12.33 2.15 2.48
CA GLY A 55 -13.28 1.33 3.19
C GLY A 55 -12.99 1.30 4.69
N LEU A 56 -12.81 2.49 5.30
CA LEU A 56 -12.74 2.66 6.75
C LEU A 56 -14.01 2.05 7.38
N GLY A 57 -13.83 1.08 8.27
CA GLY A 57 -14.92 0.25 8.83
C GLY A 57 -15.33 -0.98 7.99
N PHE A 58 -14.71 -1.20 6.83
CA PHE A 58 -14.93 -2.32 5.90
C PHE A 58 -13.64 -3.04 5.48
N GLY A 59 -12.61 -3.02 6.33
CA GLY A 59 -11.37 -3.80 6.13
C GLY A 59 -10.07 -3.06 6.43
N TYR A 60 -10.14 -1.78 6.81
CA TYR A 60 -9.03 -1.00 7.33
C TYR A 60 -9.45 -0.20 8.56
N ASP A 61 -8.52 -0.04 9.51
CA ASP A 61 -8.60 0.91 10.63
C ASP A 61 -7.58 2.05 10.42
N GLU A 62 -7.94 3.25 10.86
CA GLU A 62 -7.03 4.39 10.89
C GLU A 62 -6.01 4.21 12.02
N LYS A 63 -4.72 4.37 11.68
CA LYS A 63 -3.62 4.34 12.64
C LYS A 63 -2.78 5.60 12.49
N TRP A 64 -2.60 6.31 13.60
CA TRP A 64 -1.58 7.35 13.70
C TRP A 64 -0.20 6.69 13.79
N VAL A 65 0.72 7.16 12.96
CA VAL A 65 2.08 6.66 12.83
C VAL A 65 3.04 7.84 12.76
N THR A 66 4.26 7.63 13.25
CA THR A 66 5.36 8.56 13.06
C THR A 66 6.22 8.05 11.92
N VAL A 67 6.45 8.90 10.91
CA VAL A 67 7.29 8.59 9.75
C VAL A 67 8.49 9.51 9.72
N THR A 68 9.61 9.03 9.19
CA THR A 68 10.87 9.78 9.12
C THR A 68 11.28 10.01 7.68
N ASP A 69 11.68 11.23 7.32
CA ASP A 69 12.28 11.51 6.01
C ASP A 69 13.75 11.03 5.92
N THR A 70 14.36 11.22 4.75
CA THR A 70 15.77 10.85 4.51
C THR A 70 16.79 11.70 5.25
N LEU A 71 16.37 12.83 5.85
CA LEU A 71 17.21 13.73 6.63
C LEU A 71 17.10 13.45 8.14
N GLY A 72 16.21 12.54 8.55
CA GLY A 72 15.96 12.21 9.96
C GLY A 72 14.86 13.03 10.62
N ASN A 73 14.09 13.84 9.87
CA ASN A 73 12.96 14.57 10.42
C ASN A 73 11.76 13.64 10.58
N SER A 74 11.14 13.66 11.76
CA SER A 74 9.93 12.89 12.05
C SER A 74 8.67 13.73 11.91
N LEU A 75 7.63 13.16 11.31
CA LEU A 75 6.29 13.73 11.23
C LEU A 75 5.25 12.71 11.64
N ASP A 76 4.21 13.17 12.33
CA ASP A 76 3.02 12.37 12.61
C ASP A 76 2.07 12.43 11.41
N ALA A 77 1.60 11.26 10.99
CA ALA A 77 0.66 11.07 9.90
C ALA A 77 -0.34 9.99 10.29
N PHE A 78 -1.43 9.89 9.54
CA PHE A 78 -2.32 8.73 9.63
C PHE A 78 -2.10 7.84 8.41
N THR A 79 -2.30 6.54 8.62
CA THR A 79 -2.32 5.52 7.58
C THR A 79 -3.45 4.53 7.85
N TYR A 80 -3.71 3.64 6.92
CA TYR A 80 -4.72 2.60 7.04
C TYR A 80 -4.05 1.23 7.23
N CYS A 81 -4.41 0.52 8.30
CA CYS A 81 -3.91 -0.84 8.58
C CYS A 81 -5.00 -1.88 8.33
N ALA A 82 -4.64 -2.99 7.67
CA ALA A 82 -5.62 -4.00 7.27
C ALA A 82 -6.23 -4.73 8.48
N THR A 83 -7.55 -4.78 8.56
CA THR A 83 -8.28 -5.52 9.62
C THR A 83 -8.76 -6.89 9.18
N SER A 84 -8.77 -7.15 7.86
CA SER A 84 -9.12 -8.44 7.28
C SER A 84 -8.03 -8.88 6.31
N THR A 85 -7.31 -9.92 6.70
CA THR A 85 -6.16 -10.44 5.96
C THR A 85 -6.34 -11.93 5.65
N ASP A 86 -5.78 -12.35 4.53
CA ASP A 86 -5.67 -13.74 4.12
C ASP A 86 -4.33 -13.93 3.39
N PRO A 87 -3.35 -14.63 4.01
CA PRO A 87 -2.02 -14.80 3.44
C PRO A 87 -1.98 -15.75 2.25
N SER A 88 -3.09 -16.47 1.95
CA SER A 88 -3.18 -17.34 0.78
C SER A 88 -3.54 -16.59 -0.51
N LEU A 89 -4.01 -15.35 -0.39
CA LEU A 89 -4.40 -14.54 -1.54
C LEU A 89 -3.18 -13.92 -2.23
N LEU A 90 -3.31 -13.71 -3.53
CA LEU A 90 -2.35 -12.99 -4.35
C LEU A 90 -2.95 -11.67 -4.84
N PRO A 91 -2.15 -10.58 -4.94
CA PRO A 91 -2.58 -9.38 -5.62
C PRO A 91 -2.77 -9.66 -7.10
N HIS A 92 -3.69 -8.93 -7.74
CA HIS A 92 -3.75 -8.94 -9.20
C HIS A 92 -2.49 -8.30 -9.80
N SER A 93 -2.04 -8.79 -10.95
CA SER A 93 -0.82 -8.30 -11.61
C SER A 93 -0.89 -6.82 -11.99
N TRP A 94 -2.08 -6.32 -12.39
CA TRP A 94 -2.31 -4.89 -12.61
C TRP A 94 -2.17 -4.06 -11.30
N TYR A 95 -2.59 -4.61 -10.17
CA TYR A 95 -2.49 -3.91 -8.89
C TYR A 95 -1.04 -3.85 -8.40
N LEU A 96 -0.30 -4.96 -8.52
CA LEU A 96 1.13 -4.96 -8.23
C LEU A 96 1.86 -3.95 -9.13
N ASN A 97 1.46 -3.82 -10.40
CA ASN A 97 2.00 -2.80 -11.29
C ASN A 97 1.75 -1.37 -10.76
N HIS A 98 0.58 -1.07 -10.21
CA HIS A 98 0.35 0.24 -9.58
C HIS A 98 1.32 0.53 -8.44
N VAL A 99 1.56 -0.47 -7.58
CA VAL A 99 2.49 -0.34 -6.45
C VAL A 99 3.92 -0.13 -6.95
N ILE A 100 4.34 -0.86 -7.99
CA ILE A 100 5.66 -0.70 -8.61
C ILE A 100 5.82 0.68 -9.24
N VAL A 101 4.81 1.19 -9.95
CA VAL A 101 4.85 2.53 -10.55
C VAL A 101 4.93 3.59 -9.46
N GLY A 102 4.07 3.54 -8.43
CA GLY A 102 4.11 4.48 -7.31
C GLY A 102 5.42 4.43 -6.54
N ALA A 103 6.03 3.25 -6.38
CA ALA A 103 7.34 3.10 -5.77
C ALA A 103 8.45 3.76 -6.60
N LYS A 104 8.41 3.62 -7.93
CA LYS A 104 9.34 4.31 -8.85
C LYS A 104 9.19 5.83 -8.78
N GLU A 105 7.95 6.33 -8.80
CA GLU A 105 7.65 7.76 -8.71
C GLU A 105 8.08 8.36 -7.36
N THR A 106 7.95 7.58 -6.29
CA THR A 106 8.42 7.96 -4.94
C THR A 106 9.95 8.02 -4.86
N GLY A 107 10.65 7.34 -5.78
CA GLY A 107 12.11 7.25 -5.79
C GLY A 107 12.66 6.31 -4.71
N VAL A 108 11.97 5.18 -4.45
CA VAL A 108 12.45 4.20 -3.46
C VAL A 108 13.78 3.57 -3.88
N PRO A 109 14.60 3.10 -2.93
CA PRO A 109 15.82 2.34 -3.22
C PRO A 109 15.58 1.14 -4.14
N ALA A 110 16.56 0.82 -4.98
CA ALA A 110 16.45 -0.22 -6.00
C ALA A 110 16.19 -1.62 -5.40
N ASP A 111 16.85 -1.94 -4.29
CA ASP A 111 16.65 -3.18 -3.53
C ASP A 111 15.21 -3.29 -2.97
N TYR A 112 14.64 -2.17 -2.50
CA TYR A 112 13.25 -2.12 -2.06
C TYR A 112 12.27 -2.33 -3.23
N LEU A 113 12.55 -1.71 -4.38
CA LEU A 113 11.76 -1.88 -5.59
C LEU A 113 11.83 -3.33 -6.12
N ASP A 114 13.01 -3.95 -6.07
CA ASP A 114 13.22 -5.34 -6.45
C ASP A 114 12.41 -6.28 -5.53
N ALA A 115 12.39 -6.01 -4.23
CA ALA A 115 11.59 -6.77 -3.27
C ALA A 115 10.08 -6.67 -3.56
N ILE A 116 9.57 -5.47 -3.89
CA ILE A 116 8.17 -5.30 -4.33
C ILE A 116 7.93 -6.10 -5.61
N SER A 117 8.81 -5.97 -6.59
CA SER A 117 8.68 -6.58 -7.92
C SER A 117 8.73 -8.11 -7.88
N ALA A 118 9.40 -8.70 -6.88
CA ALA A 118 9.46 -10.14 -6.65
C ALA A 118 8.17 -10.73 -6.05
N THR A 119 7.21 -9.88 -5.67
CA THR A 119 5.92 -10.33 -5.12
C THR A 119 5.16 -11.17 -6.14
N ARG A 120 4.74 -12.37 -5.73
CA ARG A 120 3.87 -13.22 -6.56
C ARG A 120 2.53 -12.51 -6.79
N SER A 121 2.08 -12.49 -8.04
CA SER A 121 0.78 -11.94 -8.42
C SER A 121 0.03 -12.92 -9.31
N GLN A 122 -1.26 -12.66 -9.50
CA GLN A 122 -2.13 -13.45 -10.36
C GLN A 122 -2.81 -12.57 -11.41
N GLU A 123 -3.13 -13.15 -12.56
CA GLU A 123 -3.95 -12.47 -13.56
C GLU A 123 -5.36 -12.21 -13.02
N ASP A 124 -5.96 -11.12 -13.48
CA ASP A 124 -7.34 -10.80 -13.16
C ASP A 124 -8.30 -11.55 -14.10
N PRO A 125 -9.24 -12.36 -13.59
CA PRO A 125 -10.27 -12.99 -14.42
C PRO A 125 -11.21 -11.97 -15.07
N ASP A 126 -11.39 -10.78 -14.49
CA ASP A 126 -12.12 -9.68 -15.11
C ASP A 126 -11.21 -8.89 -16.04
N ARG A 127 -11.19 -9.30 -17.32
CA ARG A 127 -10.38 -8.66 -18.36
C ARG A 127 -10.77 -7.21 -18.65
N LYS A 128 -12.01 -6.80 -18.38
CA LYS A 128 -12.42 -5.40 -18.56
C LYS A 128 -11.85 -4.52 -17.47
N ARG A 129 -11.84 -5.01 -16.23
CA ARG A 129 -11.16 -4.32 -15.13
C ARG A 129 -9.66 -4.24 -15.39
N ASP A 130 -9.00 -5.36 -15.72
CA ASP A 130 -7.56 -5.37 -15.99
C ASP A 130 -7.16 -4.32 -17.05
N ALA A 131 -7.86 -4.29 -18.19
CA ALA A 131 -7.61 -3.31 -19.24
C ALA A 131 -7.79 -1.86 -18.76
N ARG A 132 -8.85 -1.58 -17.98
CA ARG A 132 -9.10 -0.24 -17.44
C ARG A 132 -8.00 0.21 -16.48
N GLU A 133 -7.58 -0.66 -15.56
CA GLU A 133 -6.56 -0.32 -14.57
C GLU A 133 -5.18 -0.11 -15.22
N ARG A 134 -4.84 -0.89 -16.26
CA ARG A 134 -3.58 -0.69 -17.00
C ARG A 134 -3.56 0.60 -17.83
N ALA A 135 -4.70 1.00 -18.38
CA ALA A 135 -4.82 2.22 -19.19
C ALA A 135 -4.60 3.53 -18.40
N ILE A 136 -4.43 3.47 -17.08
CA ILE A 136 -4.08 4.65 -16.26
C ILE A 136 -2.68 5.19 -16.63
N TYR A 137 -1.82 4.37 -17.20
CA TYR A 137 -0.42 4.71 -17.53
C TYR A 137 -0.12 4.82 -19.03
N ASP A 138 -1.16 4.68 -19.87
CA ASP A 138 -1.04 4.80 -21.33
C ASP A 138 -1.08 6.27 -21.81
#